data_AF-A0A229SB43-F1
#
_entry.id   AF-A0A229SB43-F1
#
_cell.length_a   1.000
_cell.length_b   1.000
_cell.length_c   1.000
_cell.angle_alpha   90.00
_cell.angle_beta   90.00
_cell.angle_gamma   90.00
#
_symmetry.space_group_name_H-M   'P 1'
#
loop_
_entity.id
_entity.type
_entity.pdbx_description
1 polymer ?
#
loop_
_entity_poly.entity_id
_entity_poly.type
_entity_poly.pdbx_seq_one_letter_code
_entity_poly.pdbx_strand_id
1 'polypeptide(L)'
;MSDTPELDQVADARRKLAAYAGFSRSYWTLYGIALVLMAGIPIWMSFLPEAAAGIQWVLLAIGLASAAYSVNQRRRTGVQLPRRISAYPSARRVWVVVLAITIASVAGMYALVGSGQRVIALVVLIPVAAIIFAGQVLTRAKMRDDIAAGRVLT
;
A
#
# COMPACT_ATOMS: atom_id res chain seq x y z
N MET A 1 17.73 23.53 -37.96
CA MET A 1 17.14 22.23 -37.56
C MET A 1 17.24 22.12 -36.05
N SER A 2 16.25 22.64 -35.33
CA SER A 2 16.23 22.66 -33.86
C SER A 2 14.79 22.83 -33.35
N ASP A 3 13.89 21.90 -33.68
CA ASP A 3 12.46 22.02 -33.32
C ASP A 3 11.91 20.74 -32.67
N THR A 4 12.55 20.28 -31.59
CA THR A 4 11.88 19.44 -30.59
C THR A 4 12.16 19.99 -29.19
N PRO A 5 11.56 21.12 -28.75
CA PRO A 5 12.11 21.79 -27.57
C PRO A 5 11.34 21.52 -26.29
N GLU A 6 10.05 21.84 -26.16
CA GLU A 6 9.43 21.91 -24.82
C GLU A 6 8.56 20.73 -24.43
N LEU A 7 7.70 20.24 -25.34
CA LEU A 7 6.75 19.17 -25.01
C LEU A 7 7.44 17.83 -24.71
N ASP A 8 8.51 17.52 -25.44
CA ASP A 8 9.32 16.32 -25.20
C ASP A 8 10.15 16.43 -23.92
N GLN A 9 10.67 17.62 -23.61
CA GLN A 9 11.35 17.88 -22.32
C GLN A 9 10.39 17.71 -21.13
N VAL A 10 9.15 18.17 -21.25
CA VAL A 10 8.12 17.99 -20.22
C VAL A 10 7.73 16.51 -20.09
N ALA A 11 7.60 15.78 -21.20
CA ALA A 11 7.32 14.34 -21.19
C ALA A 11 8.45 13.55 -20.52
N ASP A 12 9.71 13.86 -20.82
CA ASP A 12 10.87 13.21 -20.20
C ASP A 12 11.04 13.59 -18.72
N ALA A 13 10.75 14.84 -18.34
CA ALA A 13 10.70 15.26 -16.95
C ALA A 13 9.64 14.48 -16.17
N ARG A 14 8.45 14.26 -16.73
CA ARG A 14 7.38 13.44 -16.14
C ARG A 14 7.78 11.98 -15.99
N ARG A 15 8.46 11.40 -16.99
CA ARG A 15 8.98 10.01 -16.91
C ARG A 15 10.05 9.87 -15.83
N LYS A 16 10.98 10.82 -15.73
CA LYS A 16 11.99 10.86 -14.67
C LYS A 16 11.33 11.00 -13.29
N LEU A 17 10.35 11.89 -13.14
CA LEU A 17 9.57 12.04 -11.91
C LEU A 17 8.81 10.75 -11.54
N ALA A 18 8.18 10.08 -12.51
CA ALA A 18 7.52 8.80 -12.28
C ALA A 18 8.51 7.70 -11.85
N ALA A 19 9.73 7.71 -12.38
CA ALA A 19 10.80 6.80 -11.97
C ALA A 19 11.22 7.05 -10.50
N TYR A 20 11.36 8.31 -10.08
CA TYR A 20 11.67 8.67 -8.69
C TYR A 20 10.51 8.46 -7.70
N ALA A 21 9.26 8.41 -8.18
CA ALA A 21 8.09 8.11 -7.35
C ALA A 21 7.97 6.63 -6.92
N GLY A 22 8.90 5.77 -7.36
CA GLY A 22 8.94 4.37 -6.95
C GLY A 22 9.40 4.17 -5.52
N PHE A 23 8.76 3.26 -4.79
CA PHE A 23 9.26 2.81 -3.50
C PHE A 23 10.37 1.77 -3.67
N SER A 24 11.31 1.74 -2.70
CA SER A 24 12.39 0.77 -2.69
C SER A 24 11.85 -0.66 -2.52
N ARG A 25 12.63 -1.66 -2.92
CA ARG A 25 12.31 -3.07 -2.63
C ARG A 25 12.15 -3.32 -1.13
N SER A 26 12.99 -2.69 -0.30
CA SER A 26 12.91 -2.78 1.15
C SER A 26 11.59 -2.27 1.72
N TYR A 27 11.02 -1.19 1.17
CA TYR A 27 9.68 -0.74 1.57
C TYR A 27 8.62 -1.80 1.31
N TRP A 28 8.64 -2.40 0.12
CA TRP A 28 7.68 -3.44 -0.24
C TRP A 28 7.83 -4.68 0.64
N THR A 29 9.06 -5.11 0.94
CA THR A 29 9.28 -6.21 1.89
C THR A 29 8.70 -5.90 3.27
N LEU A 30 9.01 -4.72 3.82
CA LEU A 30 8.49 -4.30 5.13
C LEU A 30 6.96 -4.16 5.12
N TYR A 31 6.39 -3.63 4.03
CA TYR A 31 4.95 -3.52 3.85
C TYR A 31 4.27 -4.89 3.84
N GLY A 32 4.84 -5.86 3.11
CA GLY A 32 4.32 -7.24 3.10
C GLY A 32 4.33 -7.89 4.49
N ILE A 33 5.43 -7.73 5.23
CA ILE A 33 5.54 -8.24 6.61
C ILE A 33 4.49 -7.58 7.50
N ALA A 34 4.40 -6.25 7.47
CA ALA A 34 3.40 -5.51 8.23
C ALA A 34 1.98 -5.97 7.90
N LEU A 35 1.68 -6.18 6.61
CA LEU A 35 0.37 -6.61 6.16
C LEU A 35 -0.02 -7.99 6.72
N VAL A 36 0.89 -8.98 6.72
CA VAL A 36 0.64 -10.31 7.29
C VAL A 36 0.42 -10.21 8.79
N LEU A 37 1.24 -9.43 9.51
CA LEU A 37 1.10 -9.23 10.94
C LEU A 37 -0.25 -8.60 11.30
N MET A 38 -0.65 -7.56 10.56
CA MET A 38 -1.94 -6.87 10.73
C MET A 38 -3.12 -7.78 10.42
N ALA A 39 -3.11 -8.47 9.29
CA ALA A 39 -4.21 -9.35 8.88
C ALA A 39 -4.33 -10.57 9.82
N GLY A 40 -3.23 -10.99 10.44
CA GLY A 40 -3.20 -12.08 11.42
C GLY A 40 -3.69 -11.71 12.82
N ILE A 41 -3.96 -10.43 13.13
CA ILE A 41 -4.42 -9.98 14.47
C ILE A 41 -5.50 -10.87 15.10
N PRO A 42 -6.62 -11.18 14.42
CA PRO A 42 -7.65 -12.03 15.01
C PRO A 42 -7.11 -13.42 15.38
N ILE A 43 -6.18 -13.98 14.59
CA ILE A 43 -5.53 -15.26 14.89
C ILE A 43 -4.65 -15.11 16.13
N TRP A 44 -3.77 -14.10 16.18
CA TRP A 44 -2.85 -13.87 17.29
C TRP A 44 -3.62 -13.67 18.61
N MET A 45 -4.68 -12.86 18.59
CA MET A 45 -5.53 -12.63 19.77
C MET A 45 -6.24 -13.89 20.23
N SER A 46 -6.56 -14.82 19.33
CA SER A 46 -7.18 -16.11 19.69
C SER A 46 -6.23 -17.06 20.41
N PHE A 47 -4.91 -16.94 20.18
CA PHE A 47 -3.87 -17.74 20.85
C PHE A 47 -3.29 -17.07 22.09
N LEU A 48 -3.29 -15.73 22.14
CA LEU A 48 -2.66 -14.94 23.20
C LEU A 48 -3.64 -13.87 23.73
N PRO A 49 -4.72 -14.26 24.42
CA PRO A 49 -5.75 -13.32 24.90
C PRO A 49 -5.19 -12.28 25.89
N GLU A 50 -4.18 -12.63 26.70
CA GLU A 50 -3.51 -11.71 27.63
C GLU A 50 -2.50 -10.77 26.95
N ALA A 51 -2.10 -11.05 25.71
CA ALA A 51 -1.13 -10.24 24.97
C ALA A 51 -1.77 -9.06 24.19
N ALA A 52 -3.05 -8.78 24.41
CA ALA A 52 -3.78 -7.72 23.71
C ALA A 52 -3.07 -6.36 23.81
N ALA A 53 -2.51 -6.02 24.98
CA ALA A 53 -1.72 -4.81 25.17
C ALA A 53 -0.43 -4.81 24.31
N GLY A 54 0.26 -5.95 24.22
CA GLY A 54 1.45 -6.10 23.39
C GLY A 54 1.16 -5.94 21.89
N ILE A 55 0.03 -6.47 21.43
CA ILE A 55 -0.40 -6.36 20.02
C ILE A 55 -0.69 -4.90 19.66
N GLN A 56 -1.29 -4.12 20.57
CA GLN A 56 -1.50 -2.67 20.37
C GLN A 56 -0.18 -1.89 20.21
N TRP A 57 0.85 -2.23 21.00
CA TRP A 57 2.17 -1.61 20.88
C TRP A 57 2.86 -1.96 19.56
N VAL A 58 2.72 -3.21 19.09
CA VAL A 58 3.22 -3.63 17.78
C VAL A 58 2.53 -2.86 16.65
N LEU A 59 1.21 -2.71 16.73
CA LEU A 59 0.43 -1.92 15.78
C LEU A 59 0.87 -0.45 15.74
N LEU A 60 1.07 0.15 16.91
CA LEU A 60 1.55 1.51 17.05
C LEU A 60 2.95 1.67 16.45
N ALA A 61 3.87 0.73 16.72
CA ALA A 61 5.22 0.74 16.17
C ALA A 61 5.22 0.65 14.63
N ILE A 62 4.38 -0.23 14.05
CA ILE A 62 4.22 -0.34 12.59
C ILE A 62 3.67 0.97 11.99
N GLY A 63 2.68 1.58 12.64
CA GLY A 63 2.11 2.86 12.25
C GLY A 63 3.14 3.99 12.27
N LEU A 64 3.90 4.09 13.36
CA LEU A 64 4.99 5.07 13.53
C LEU A 64 6.10 4.86 12.49
N ALA A 65 6.55 3.63 12.28
CA ALA A 65 7.57 3.31 11.28
C ALA A 65 7.10 3.68 9.86
N SER A 66 5.85 3.38 9.52
CA SER A 66 5.26 3.74 8.23
C SER A 66 5.15 5.25 8.03
N ALA A 67 4.73 5.98 9.07
CA ALA A 67 4.65 7.44 9.04
C ALA A 67 6.04 8.07 8.91
N ALA A 68 7.01 7.61 9.70
CA ALA A 68 8.40 8.07 9.65
C ALA A 68 9.01 7.82 8.27
N TYR A 69 8.81 6.63 7.69
CA TYR A 69 9.29 6.30 6.35
C TYR A 69 8.67 7.22 5.28
N SER A 70 7.35 7.45 5.35
CA SER A 70 6.65 8.36 4.42
C SER A 70 7.17 9.80 4.48
N VAL A 71 7.47 10.31 5.69
CA VAL A 71 8.05 11.64 5.87
C VAL A 71 9.50 11.68 5.36
N ASN A 72 10.31 10.68 5.66
CA ASN A 72 11.73 10.65 5.30
C ASN A 72 11.93 10.50 3.78
N GLN A 73 11.09 9.68 3.13
CA GLN A 73 11.06 9.55 1.67
C GLN A 73 10.83 10.90 0.99
N ARG A 74 9.85 11.69 1.47
CA ARG A 74 9.51 13.01 0.91
C ARG A 74 10.64 14.01 1.06
N ARG A 75 11.31 14.03 2.21
CA ARG A 75 12.47 14.91 2.44
C ARG A 75 13.62 14.59 1.48
N ARG A 76 13.81 13.32 1.14
CA ARG A 76 14.87 12.89 0.20
C ARG A 76 14.53 13.14 -1.26
N THR A 77 13.26 13.03 -1.67
CA THR A 77 12.90 13.16 -3.09
C THR A 77 12.65 14.59 -3.54
N GLY A 78 12.37 15.55 -2.64
CA GLY A 78 12.14 16.97 -2.98
C GLY A 78 10.86 17.27 -3.80
N VAL A 79 10.25 16.24 -4.38
CA VAL A 79 9.06 16.34 -5.24
C VAL A 79 7.78 16.23 -4.42
N GLN A 80 6.94 17.27 -4.48
CA GLN A 80 5.59 17.25 -3.89
C GLN A 80 4.56 16.72 -4.90
N LEU A 81 4.32 15.41 -4.91
CA LEU A 81 3.20 14.83 -5.65
C LEU A 81 1.87 15.03 -4.90
N PRO A 82 0.75 15.24 -5.61
CA PRO A 82 -0.58 15.34 -5.01
C PRO A 82 -0.85 14.18 -4.05
N ARG A 83 -1.24 14.53 -2.82
CA ARG A 83 -1.39 13.60 -1.69
C ARG A 83 -2.64 12.73 -1.79
N ARG A 84 -3.64 13.17 -2.58
CA ARG A 84 -4.96 12.54 -2.65
C ARG A 84 -5.03 11.54 -3.80
N ILE A 85 -5.53 10.34 -3.53
CA ILE A 85 -5.72 9.32 -4.56
C ILE A 85 -6.74 9.74 -5.62
N SER A 86 -7.62 10.69 -5.29
CA SER A 86 -8.59 11.30 -6.22
C SER A 86 -7.93 12.02 -7.39
N ALA A 87 -6.67 12.45 -7.24
CA ALA A 87 -5.89 13.07 -8.32
C ALA A 87 -5.48 12.07 -9.41
N TYR A 88 -5.59 10.76 -9.16
CA TYR A 88 -5.12 9.70 -10.05
C TYR A 88 -6.32 8.84 -10.52
N PRO A 89 -6.92 9.16 -11.68
CA PRO A 89 -8.20 8.55 -12.09
C PRO A 89 -8.10 7.03 -12.31
N SER A 90 -6.99 6.52 -12.84
CA SER A 90 -6.83 5.08 -13.06
C SER A 90 -6.50 4.33 -11.77
N ALA A 91 -5.68 4.93 -10.90
CA ALA A 91 -5.34 4.36 -9.60
C ALA A 91 -6.53 4.35 -8.64
N ARG A 92 -7.44 5.32 -8.73
CA ARG A 92 -8.64 5.40 -7.88
C ARG A 92 -9.53 4.17 -7.99
N ARG A 93 -9.78 3.66 -9.21
CA ARG A 93 -10.63 2.48 -9.42
C ARG A 93 -10.00 1.24 -8.77
N VAL A 94 -8.72 1.01 -9.03
CA VAL A 94 -7.97 -0.11 -8.42
C VAL A 94 -7.97 0.01 -6.89
N TRP A 95 -7.73 1.22 -6.36
CA TRP A 95 -7.71 1.45 -4.93
C TRP A 95 -9.05 1.14 -4.24
N VAL A 96 -10.18 1.53 -4.84
CA VAL A 96 -11.51 1.21 -4.30
C VAL A 96 -11.73 -0.31 -4.27
N VAL A 97 -11.35 -1.02 -5.33
CA VAL A 97 -11.45 -2.49 -5.37
C VAL A 97 -10.59 -3.14 -4.30
N VAL A 98 -9.34 -2.70 -4.16
CA VAL A 98 -8.41 -3.22 -3.14
C VAL A 98 -8.92 -2.91 -1.73
N LEU A 99 -9.51 -1.73 -1.50
CA LEU A 99 -10.13 -1.37 -0.24
C LEU A 99 -11.30 -2.29 0.10
N ALA A 100 -12.19 -2.55 -0.87
CA ALA A 100 -13.32 -3.46 -0.69
C ALA A 100 -12.86 -4.89 -0.37
N ILE A 101 -11.86 -5.41 -1.10
CA ILE A 101 -11.25 -6.72 -0.84
C ILE A 101 -10.62 -6.76 0.56
N THR A 102 -9.93 -5.70 0.96
CA THR A 102 -9.31 -5.61 2.29
C THR A 102 -10.36 -5.68 3.39
N ILE A 103 -11.43 -4.88 3.30
CA ILE A 103 -12.53 -4.88 4.28
C ILE A 103 -13.19 -6.26 4.35
N ALA A 104 -13.52 -6.85 3.20
CA ALA A 104 -14.13 -8.17 3.12
C ALA A 104 -13.23 -9.25 3.73
N SER A 105 -11.92 -9.19 3.45
CA SER A 105 -10.95 -10.17 3.97
C SER A 105 -10.75 -10.05 5.48
N VAL A 106 -10.71 -8.81 6.01
CA VAL A 106 -10.64 -8.57 7.46
C VAL A 106 -11.90 -9.12 8.13
N ALA A 107 -13.09 -8.78 7.62
CA ALA A 107 -14.35 -9.29 8.17
C ALA A 107 -14.40 -10.84 8.12
N GLY A 108 -13.99 -11.44 7.00
CA GLY A 108 -13.91 -12.89 6.84
C GLY A 108 -12.95 -13.55 7.85
N MET A 109 -11.78 -12.94 8.11
CA MET A 109 -10.83 -13.45 9.11
C MET A 109 -11.41 -13.42 10.52
N TYR A 110 -12.10 -12.34 10.91
CA TYR A 110 -12.79 -12.28 12.20
C TYR A 110 -13.89 -13.34 12.31
N ALA A 111 -14.65 -13.58 11.24
CA ALA A 111 -15.69 -14.62 11.21
C ALA A 111 -15.12 -16.04 11.30
N LEU A 112 -14.02 -16.33 10.59
CA LEU A 112 -13.33 -17.63 10.66
C LEU A 112 -12.77 -17.90 12.06
N VAL A 113 -12.14 -16.91 12.67
CA VAL A 113 -11.62 -17.06 14.04
C VAL A 113 -12.75 -17.18 15.06
N GLY A 114 -13.81 -16.38 14.93
CA GLY A 114 -14.98 -16.42 15.82
C GLY A 114 -15.76 -17.74 15.76
N SER A 115 -15.77 -18.41 14.60
CA SER A 115 -16.36 -19.74 14.42
C SER A 115 -15.44 -20.90 14.82
N GLY A 116 -14.26 -20.60 15.38
CA GLY A 116 -13.28 -21.61 15.83
C GLY A 116 -12.40 -22.19 14.72
N GLN A 117 -12.55 -21.75 13.47
CA GLN A 117 -11.82 -22.25 12.29
C GLN A 117 -10.42 -21.61 12.15
N ARG A 118 -9.61 -21.67 13.21
CA ARG A 118 -8.30 -20.99 13.28
C ARG A 118 -7.28 -21.48 12.25
N VAL A 119 -7.29 -22.78 11.96
CA VAL A 119 -6.39 -23.39 10.95
C VAL A 119 -6.72 -22.88 9.55
N ILE A 120 -8.00 -22.79 9.21
CA ILE A 120 -8.45 -22.26 7.92
C ILE A 120 -8.08 -20.78 7.81
N ALA A 121 -8.26 -19.99 8.88
CA ALA A 121 -7.83 -18.60 8.93
C ALA A 121 -6.32 -18.44 8.66
N LEU A 122 -5.47 -19.32 9.23
CA LEU A 122 -4.02 -19.33 8.97
C LEU A 122 -3.69 -19.64 7.51
N VAL A 123 -4.35 -20.62 6.92
CA VAL A 123 -4.14 -21.00 5.51
C VAL A 123 -4.56 -19.86 4.57
N VAL A 124 -5.69 -19.20 4.85
CA VAL A 124 -6.24 -18.11 4.03
C VAL A 124 -5.50 -16.78 4.23
N LEU A 125 -4.79 -16.61 5.35
CA LEU A 125 -4.02 -15.39 5.64
C LEU A 125 -3.00 -15.05 4.54
N ILE A 126 -2.24 -16.04 4.08
CA ILE A 126 -1.19 -15.86 3.07
C ILE A 126 -1.76 -15.39 1.72
N PRO A 127 -2.74 -16.08 1.11
CA PRO A 127 -3.31 -15.63 -0.16
C PRO A 127 -4.03 -14.29 -0.05
N VAL A 128 -4.72 -14.03 1.07
CA VAL A 128 -5.32 -12.70 1.33
C VAL A 128 -4.24 -11.61 1.36
N ALA A 129 -3.16 -11.85 2.11
CA ALA A 129 -2.04 -10.91 2.19
C ALA A 129 -1.41 -10.67 0.80
N ALA A 130 -1.22 -11.73 0.02
CA ALA A 130 -0.68 -11.63 -1.33
C ALA A 130 -1.59 -10.82 -2.28
N ILE A 131 -2.91 -11.03 -2.23
CA ILE A 131 -3.88 -10.30 -3.05
C ILE A 131 -3.87 -8.81 -2.71
N ILE A 132 -3.92 -8.46 -1.43
CA ILE A 132 -3.91 -7.05 -1.00
C ILE A 132 -2.56 -6.41 -1.37
N PHE A 133 -1.45 -7.13 -1.17
CA PHE A 133 -0.12 -6.67 -1.55
C PHE A 133 -0.02 -6.39 -3.07
N ALA A 134 -0.43 -7.34 -3.90
CA ALA A 134 -0.45 -7.19 -5.36
C ALA A 134 -1.35 -6.01 -5.79
N GLY A 135 -2.50 -5.85 -5.13
CA GLY A 135 -3.40 -4.72 -5.36
C GLY A 135 -2.76 -3.36 -5.05
N GLN A 136 -1.95 -3.27 -3.99
CA GLN A 136 -1.22 -2.05 -3.63
C GLN A 136 -0.09 -1.76 -4.62
N VAL A 137 0.66 -2.79 -5.03
CA VAL A 137 1.67 -2.67 -6.10
C VAL A 137 1.02 -2.17 -7.39
N LEU A 138 -0.12 -2.74 -7.79
CA LEU A 138 -0.86 -2.34 -8.98
C LEU A 138 -1.39 -0.90 -8.88
N THR A 139 -1.93 -0.51 -7.73
CA THR A 139 -2.39 0.87 -7.47
C THR A 139 -1.25 1.85 -7.66
N ARG A 140 -0.05 1.54 -7.15
CA ARG A 140 1.14 2.38 -7.31
C ARG A 140 1.68 2.39 -8.74
N ALA A 141 1.63 1.26 -9.45
CA ALA A 141 1.96 1.23 -10.87
C ALA A 141 1.04 2.17 -11.67
N LYS A 142 -0.28 2.11 -11.43
CA LYS A 142 -1.26 2.99 -12.07
C LYS A 142 -1.08 4.47 -11.72
N MET A 143 -0.66 4.80 -10.49
CA MET A 143 -0.28 6.18 -10.16
C MET A 143 0.91 6.65 -11.00
N ARG A 144 1.94 5.81 -11.18
CA ARG A 144 3.11 6.16 -11.99
C ARG A 144 2.74 6.32 -13.46
N ASP A 145 1.85 5.47 -13.98
CA ASP A 145 1.31 5.60 -15.34
C ASP A 145 0.54 6.91 -15.52
N ASP A 146 -0.27 7.31 -14.53
CA ASP A 146 -1.01 8.58 -14.57
C ASP A 146 -0.08 9.81 -14.46
N ILE A 147 1.01 9.72 -13.69
CA ILE A 147 2.06 10.76 -13.63
C ILE A 147 2.76 10.86 -15.00
N ALA A 148 3.20 9.74 -15.56
CA ALA A 148 3.89 9.70 -16.84
C ALA A 148 3.00 10.22 -17.99
N ALA A 149 1.71 9.89 -17.97
CA ALA A 149 0.73 10.36 -18.94
C ALA A 149 0.22 11.79 -18.68
N GLY A 150 0.59 12.43 -17.57
CA GLY A 150 0.11 13.76 -17.20
C GLY A 150 -1.39 13.81 -16.88
N ARG A 151 -2.01 12.68 -16.53
CA ARG A 151 -3.45 12.57 -16.19
C ARG A 151 -3.74 12.94 -14.73
N VAL A 152 -2.78 13.53 -14.04
CA VAL A 152 -2.91 13.93 -12.64
C VAL A 152 -3.80 15.16 -12.56
N LEU A 153 -4.96 15.01 -11.92
CA LEU A 153 -5.90 16.11 -11.70
C LEU A 153 -5.41 16.94 -10.50
N THR A 154 -5.08 18.21 -10.72
CA THR A 154 -4.75 19.19 -9.67
C THR A 154 -5.99 19.69 -8.97
#